data_AF-A0A9P1DPL3-F1
#
_entry.id   AF-A0A9P1DPL3-F1
#
_cell.length_a   1.000
_cell.length_b   1.000
_cell.length_c   1.000
_cell.angle_alpha   90.00
_cell.angle_beta   90.00
_cell.angle_gamma   90.00
#
_symmetry.space_group_name_H-M   'P 1'
#
loop_
_entity.id
_entity.type
_entity.pdbx_description
1 polymer ?
#
loop_
_entity_poly.entity_id
_entity_poly.type
_entity_poly.pdbx_seq_one_letter_code
_entity_poly.pdbx_strand_id
1 'polypeptide(L)'
;MEVQLADGLAGLFGAWGFNKAFMRNWLAHQNLPDEEMRDIPNPWNEMQLHISYKFAQAFSVIGLGIGLVMTRKPNRYRKIGQATLLGSCFGAGPAGFAAWHFKSSTLNEEEIYDRAYRLRYNRHQIRVDQGFEFGNILGLVAGFLVSRGSLGAALADAGLVGALGMFGAMSYIAYAKPDKLTW
;
A
#
# COMPACT_ATOMS: atom_id res chain seq x y z
N MET A 1 -12.59 -10.97 -10.51
CA MET A 1 -11.96 -9.73 -11.00
C MET A 1 -10.60 -9.51 -10.32
N GLU A 2 -10.53 -9.57 -8.99
CA GLU A 2 -9.27 -9.34 -8.23
C GLU A 2 -8.13 -10.34 -8.57
N VAL A 3 -8.44 -11.63 -8.75
CA VAL A 3 -7.42 -12.64 -9.12
C VAL A 3 -6.83 -12.38 -10.51
N GLN A 4 -7.66 -11.96 -11.48
CA GLN A 4 -7.19 -11.63 -12.83
C GLN A 4 -6.32 -10.36 -12.83
N LEU A 5 -6.66 -9.38 -11.99
CA LEU A 5 -5.86 -8.18 -11.79
C LEU A 5 -4.50 -8.55 -11.17
N ALA A 6 -4.50 -9.38 -10.12
CA ALA A 6 -3.28 -9.85 -9.47
C ALA A 6 -2.38 -10.63 -10.43
N ASP A 7 -2.95 -11.50 -11.26
CA ASP A 7 -2.22 -12.25 -12.28
C ASP A 7 -1.65 -11.35 -13.38
N GLY A 8 -2.40 -10.32 -13.79
CA GLY A 8 -1.94 -9.32 -14.75
C GLY A 8 -0.77 -8.49 -14.20
N LEU A 9 -0.86 -8.06 -12.94
CA LEU A 9 0.19 -7.30 -12.28
C LEU A 9 1.43 -8.16 -12.00
N ALA A 10 1.25 -9.43 -11.66
CA ALA A 10 2.37 -10.38 -11.57
C ALA A 10 3.08 -10.56 -12.93
N GLY A 11 2.36 -10.50 -14.04
CA GLY A 11 2.95 -10.48 -15.38
C GLY A 11 3.77 -9.21 -15.64
N LEU A 12 3.23 -8.04 -15.29
CA LEU A 12 3.90 -6.75 -15.49
C LEU A 12 5.14 -6.58 -14.61
N PHE A 13 5.06 -7.02 -13.36
CA PHE A 13 6.15 -6.89 -12.40
C PHE A 13 6.97 -8.17 -12.22
N GLY A 14 6.75 -9.18 -13.07
CA GLY A 14 7.52 -10.43 -13.03
C GLY A 14 9.02 -10.18 -13.25
N ALA A 15 9.37 -9.19 -14.06
CA ALA A 15 10.75 -8.75 -14.25
C ALA A 15 11.41 -8.20 -12.96
N TRP A 16 10.61 -7.80 -11.98
CA TRP A 16 11.08 -7.30 -10.68
C TRP A 16 11.03 -8.40 -9.60
N GLY A 17 10.73 -9.64 -9.98
CA GLY A 17 10.73 -10.79 -9.09
C GLY A 17 9.46 -10.98 -8.27
N PHE A 18 8.37 -10.25 -8.58
CA PHE A 18 7.07 -10.49 -7.96
C PHE A 18 6.34 -11.63 -8.67
N ASN A 19 6.06 -12.71 -7.93
CA ASN A 19 5.31 -13.84 -8.46
C ASN A 19 3.79 -13.66 -8.28
N LYS A 20 3.03 -14.55 -8.92
CA LYS A 20 1.57 -14.58 -8.81
C LYS A 20 1.11 -14.80 -7.38
N ALA A 21 1.81 -15.65 -6.63
CA ALA A 21 1.48 -15.92 -5.23
C ALA A 21 1.53 -14.64 -4.39
N PHE A 22 2.60 -13.85 -4.51
CA PHE A 22 2.72 -12.56 -3.85
C PHE A 22 1.56 -11.62 -4.21
N MET A 23 1.29 -11.41 -5.50
CA MET A 23 0.24 -10.48 -5.94
C MET A 23 -1.17 -10.96 -5.54
N ARG A 24 -1.45 -12.26 -5.60
CA ARG A 24 -2.74 -12.83 -5.16
C ARG A 24 -2.93 -12.74 -3.66
N ASN A 25 -1.85 -12.93 -2.88
CA ASN A 25 -1.89 -12.77 -1.43
C ASN A 25 -2.10 -11.31 -1.05
N TRP A 26 -1.39 -10.39 -1.72
CA TRP A 26 -1.41 -8.97 -1.41
C TRP A 26 -2.69 -8.27 -1.88
N LEU A 27 -3.12 -8.49 -3.12
CA LEU A 27 -4.27 -7.80 -3.72
C LEU A 27 -5.61 -8.53 -3.55
N ALA A 28 -5.59 -9.86 -3.66
CA ALA A 28 -6.82 -10.67 -3.69
C ALA A 28 -7.11 -11.41 -2.37
N HIS A 29 -6.27 -11.22 -1.33
CA HIS A 29 -6.37 -11.86 -0.02
C HIS A 29 -6.61 -13.39 -0.09
N GLN A 30 -6.05 -14.06 -1.10
CA GLN A 30 -6.24 -15.49 -1.24
C GLN A 30 -5.48 -16.22 -0.14
N ASN A 31 -6.15 -17.17 0.51
CA ASN A 31 -5.49 -18.15 1.36
C ASN A 31 -4.75 -19.13 0.44
N LEU A 32 -3.53 -18.77 0.09
CA LEU A 32 -2.64 -19.62 -0.70
C LEU A 32 -2.05 -20.72 0.21
N PRO A 33 -1.77 -21.91 -0.34
CA PRO A 33 -1.09 -22.96 0.41
C PRO A 33 0.31 -22.51 0.83
N ASP A 34 0.81 -23.04 1.94
CA ASP A 34 2.11 -22.69 2.53
C ASP A 34 3.27 -22.83 1.54
N GLU A 35 3.19 -23.81 0.63
CA GLU A 35 4.18 -24.04 -0.42
C GLU A 35 4.30 -22.82 -1.36
N GLU A 36 3.17 -22.26 -1.80
CA GLU A 36 3.14 -21.05 -2.62
C GLU A 36 3.58 -19.81 -1.84
N MET A 37 3.27 -19.76 -0.54
CA MET A 37 3.67 -18.65 0.34
C MET A 37 5.19 -18.61 0.58
N ARG A 38 5.87 -19.77 0.51
CA ARG A 38 7.34 -19.90 0.62
C ARG A 38 8.08 -19.56 -0.68
N ASP A 39 7.40 -19.56 -1.82
CA ASP A 39 8.05 -19.18 -3.08
C ASP A 39 8.26 -17.66 -3.12
N ILE A 40 9.46 -17.20 -2.73
CA ILE A 40 9.87 -15.79 -2.74
C ILE A 40 11.06 -15.62 -3.70
N PRO A 41 10.82 -15.35 -5.01
CA PRO A 41 11.89 -15.30 -6.00
C PRO A 41 12.89 -14.16 -5.77
N ASN A 42 12.42 -13.02 -5.25
CA ASN A 42 13.28 -11.89 -4.92
C ASN A 42 12.82 -11.23 -3.60
N PRO A 43 13.32 -11.71 -2.45
CA PRO A 43 12.91 -11.21 -1.14
C PRO A 43 13.34 -9.75 -0.92
N TRP A 44 14.41 -9.30 -1.58
CA TRP A 44 14.86 -7.92 -1.50
C TRP A 44 13.85 -6.94 -2.06
N ASN A 45 13.37 -7.19 -3.28
CA ASN A 45 12.40 -6.32 -3.94
C ASN A 45 11.05 -6.34 -3.22
N GLU A 46 10.65 -7.50 -2.71
CA GLU A 46 9.43 -7.64 -1.91
C GLU A 46 9.51 -6.82 -0.62
N MET A 47 10.65 -6.86 0.06
CA MET A 47 10.90 -6.03 1.24
C MET A 47 10.93 -4.54 0.91
N GLN A 48 11.61 -4.13 -0.16
CA GLN A 48 11.60 -2.75 -0.64
C GLN A 48 10.17 -2.28 -0.87
N LEU A 49 9.33 -3.09 -1.52
CA LEU A 49 7.95 -2.72 -1.80
C LEU A 49 7.13 -2.55 -0.52
N HIS A 50 7.20 -3.50 0.41
CA HIS A 50 6.50 -3.42 1.69
C HIS A 50 6.93 -2.20 2.51
N ILE A 51 8.23 -1.90 2.56
CA ILE A 51 8.73 -0.72 3.28
C ILE A 51 8.27 0.55 2.59
N SER A 52 8.37 0.62 1.26
CA SER A 52 7.84 1.75 0.48
C SER A 52 6.37 1.99 0.78
N TYR A 53 5.56 0.94 0.83
CA TYR A 53 4.13 1.03 1.10
C TYR A 53 3.83 1.53 2.53
N LYS A 54 4.55 1.01 3.54
CA LYS A 54 4.45 1.50 4.93
C LYS A 54 4.80 2.98 5.05
N PHE A 55 5.86 3.40 4.35
CA PHE A 55 6.25 4.80 4.35
C PHE A 55 5.25 5.67 3.57
N ALA A 56 4.70 5.17 2.46
CA ALA A 56 3.62 5.85 1.74
C ALA A 56 2.43 6.13 2.66
N GLN A 57 1.99 5.12 3.41
CA GLN A 57 0.92 5.23 4.39
C GLN A 57 1.26 6.23 5.50
N ALA A 58 2.41 6.08 6.15
CA ALA A 58 2.84 6.97 7.24
C ALA A 58 2.92 8.43 6.79
N PHE A 59 3.53 8.69 5.62
CA PHE A 59 3.65 10.05 5.11
C PHE A 59 2.35 10.58 4.49
N SER A 60 1.42 9.72 4.07
CA SER A 60 0.05 10.13 3.70
C SER A 60 -0.66 10.76 4.89
N VAL A 61 -0.48 10.20 6.09
CA VAL A 61 -1.06 10.74 7.33
C VAL A 61 -0.43 12.09 7.68
N ILE A 62 0.90 12.19 7.54
CA ILE A 62 1.61 13.47 7.72
C ILE A 62 1.09 14.50 6.72
N GLY A 63 0.98 14.15 5.44
CA GLY A 63 0.47 15.02 4.39
C GLY A 63 -0.98 15.44 4.61
N LEU A 64 -1.83 14.53 5.11
CA LEU A 64 -3.20 14.82 5.52
C LEU A 64 -3.23 15.86 6.66
N GLY A 65 -2.42 15.67 7.70
CA GLY A 65 -2.30 16.60 8.82
C GLY A 65 -1.84 17.99 8.38
N ILE A 66 -0.77 18.06 7.57
CA ILE A 66 -0.27 19.30 6.97
C ILE A 66 -1.37 19.98 6.14
N GLY A 67 -2.05 19.23 5.28
CA GLY A 67 -3.14 19.73 4.45
C GLY A 67 -4.29 20.32 5.27
N LEU A 68 -4.67 19.67 6.37
CA LEU A 68 -5.73 20.12 7.27
C LEU A 68 -5.37 21.44 7.97
N VAL A 69 -4.11 21.59 8.41
CA VAL A 69 -3.63 22.79 9.12
C VAL A 69 -3.42 23.97 8.18
N MET A 70 -2.81 23.72 7.01
CA MET A 70 -2.35 24.79 6.11
C MET A 70 -3.44 25.33 5.17
N THR A 71 -4.61 24.68 5.09
CA THR A 71 -5.62 25.06 4.09
C THR A 71 -6.82 25.80 4.66
N ARG A 72 -6.88 27.11 4.42
CA ARG A 72 -8.04 28.00 4.72
C ARG A 72 -8.81 28.48 3.47
N LYS A 73 -8.57 27.87 2.30
CA LYS A 73 -9.05 28.34 1.00
C LYS A 73 -10.27 27.56 0.48
N PRO A 74 -11.05 28.10 -0.49
CA PRO A 74 -12.30 27.50 -0.99
C PRO A 74 -12.16 26.08 -1.59
N ASN A 75 -10.96 25.65 -1.99
CA ASN A 75 -10.70 24.28 -2.47
C ASN A 75 -9.98 23.42 -1.43
N ARG A 76 -10.53 23.38 -0.20
CA ARG A 76 -9.81 22.79 0.94
C ARG A 76 -9.48 21.32 0.74
N TYR A 77 -10.45 20.52 0.32
CA TYR A 77 -10.31 19.07 0.20
C TYR A 77 -9.30 18.69 -0.89
N ARG A 78 -9.30 19.42 -2.00
CA ARG A 78 -8.35 19.16 -3.09
C ARG A 78 -6.90 19.45 -2.68
N LYS A 79 -6.67 20.51 -1.91
CA LYS A 79 -5.32 20.82 -1.39
C LYS A 79 -4.87 19.86 -0.30
N ILE A 80 -5.80 19.41 0.55
CA ILE A 80 -5.54 18.34 1.50
C ILE A 80 -5.11 17.09 0.74
N GLY A 81 -5.87 16.68 -0.28
CA GLY A 81 -5.52 15.53 -1.11
C GLY A 81 -4.18 15.66 -1.84
N GLN A 82 -3.83 16.84 -2.33
CA GLN A 82 -2.49 17.11 -2.89
C GLN A 82 -1.38 16.95 -1.85
N ALA A 83 -1.55 17.49 -0.64
CA ALA A 83 -0.57 17.35 0.43
C ALA A 83 -0.43 15.88 0.86
N THR A 84 -1.55 15.16 0.97
CA THR A 84 -1.57 13.71 1.24
C THR A 84 -0.85 12.93 0.15
N LEU A 85 -1.14 13.18 -1.13
CA LEU A 85 -0.47 12.54 -2.25
C LEU A 85 1.05 12.80 -2.24
N LEU A 86 1.46 14.06 -2.07
CA LEU A 86 2.88 14.42 -2.01
C LEU A 86 3.57 13.73 -0.84
N GLY A 87 2.92 13.65 0.32
CA GLY A 87 3.36 12.84 1.45
C GLY A 87 3.55 11.39 1.04
N SER A 88 2.52 10.75 0.47
CA SER A 88 2.58 9.36 0.02
C SER A 88 3.72 9.11 -0.98
N CYS A 89 3.91 9.99 -1.97
CA CYS A 89 4.98 9.88 -2.96
C CYS A 89 6.38 10.04 -2.34
N PHE A 90 6.53 10.99 -1.41
CA PHE A 90 7.78 11.16 -0.67
C PHE A 90 8.08 9.95 0.24
N GLY A 91 7.04 9.40 0.87
CA GLY A 91 7.09 8.18 1.65
C GLY A 91 7.50 6.97 0.81
N ALA A 92 6.77 6.68 -0.26
CA ALA A 92 7.01 5.53 -1.13
C ALA A 92 8.36 5.58 -1.84
N GLY A 93 8.79 6.76 -2.28
CA GLY A 93 10.03 6.95 -3.02
C GLY A 93 11.22 7.14 -2.10
N PRO A 94 11.68 8.39 -1.90
CA PRO A 94 12.96 8.66 -1.24
C PRO A 94 13.03 8.14 0.20
N ALA A 95 11.97 8.32 1.00
CA ALA A 95 12.01 7.91 2.40
C ALA A 95 12.01 6.38 2.56
N GLY A 96 11.13 5.68 1.84
CA GLY A 96 11.01 4.22 1.85
C GLY A 96 12.25 3.54 1.28
N PHE A 97 12.79 4.05 0.16
CA PHE A 97 14.05 3.56 -0.41
C PHE A 97 15.24 3.74 0.51
N ALA A 98 15.40 4.93 1.10
CA ALA A 98 16.46 5.16 2.08
C ALA A 98 16.30 4.24 3.30
N ALA A 99 15.08 4.12 3.84
CA ALA A 99 14.81 3.28 5.00
C ALA A 99 15.12 1.80 4.73
N TRP A 100 14.76 1.28 3.55
CA TRP A 100 15.15 -0.08 3.18
C TRP A 100 16.66 -0.20 3.04
N HIS A 101 17.30 0.68 2.26
CA HIS A 101 18.74 0.64 2.00
C HIS A 101 19.57 0.62 3.30
N PHE A 102 19.22 1.46 4.28
CA PHE A 102 19.89 1.48 5.58
C PHE A 102 19.57 0.25 6.44
N LYS A 103 18.35 -0.29 6.33
CA LYS A 103 17.98 -1.48 7.11
C LYS A 103 18.63 -2.73 6.55
N SER A 104 18.71 -2.82 5.24
CA SER A 104 19.17 -3.98 4.52
C SER A 104 20.68 -4.15 4.55
N SER A 105 21.44 -3.06 4.73
CA SER A 105 22.90 -3.11 4.89
C SER A 105 23.34 -3.82 6.18
N THR A 106 22.41 -4.06 7.11
CA THR A 106 22.69 -4.75 8.37
C THR A 106 22.14 -6.17 8.42
N LEU A 107 21.54 -6.68 7.33
CA LEU A 107 20.84 -7.96 7.32
C LEU A 107 21.50 -8.96 6.37
N ASN A 108 21.50 -10.22 6.76
CA ASN A 108 21.88 -11.32 5.88
C ASN A 108 20.72 -11.73 4.97
N GLU A 109 21.00 -12.42 3.87
CA GLU A 109 19.99 -12.85 2.89
C GLU A 109 18.87 -13.71 3.52
N GLU A 110 19.24 -14.63 4.41
CA GLU A 110 18.28 -15.46 5.15
C GLU A 110 17.34 -14.62 6.04
N GLU A 111 17.85 -13.57 6.68
CA GLU A 111 17.04 -12.67 7.50
C GLU A 111 16.10 -11.81 6.65
N ILE A 112 16.52 -11.44 5.45
CA ILE A 112 15.69 -10.71 4.49
C ILE A 112 14.56 -11.61 3.99
N TYR A 113 14.87 -12.87 3.67
CA TYR A 113 13.88 -13.87 3.29
C TYR A 113 12.87 -14.14 4.43
N ASP A 114 13.34 -14.40 5.65
CA ASP A 114 12.45 -14.63 6.81
C ASP A 114 11.51 -13.43 7.06
N ARG A 115 12.01 -12.21 6.90
CA ARG A 115 11.18 -11.01 7.02
C ARG A 115 10.12 -10.93 5.92
N ALA A 116 10.48 -11.17 4.65
CA ALA A 116 9.53 -11.20 3.54
C ALA A 116 8.46 -12.27 3.78
N TYR A 117 8.88 -13.47 4.19
CA TYR A 117 8.00 -14.57 4.54
C TYR A 117 7.00 -14.16 5.64
N ARG A 118 7.47 -13.63 6.77
CA ARG A 118 6.58 -13.19 7.87
C ARG A 118 5.58 -12.12 7.43
N LEU A 119 5.95 -11.22 6.51
CA LEU A 119 5.04 -10.20 6.01
C LEU A 119 3.90 -10.78 5.18
N ARG A 120 4.15 -11.84 4.39
CA ARG A 120 3.08 -12.53 3.64
C ARG A 120 2.01 -13.12 4.55
N TYR A 121 2.37 -13.58 5.75
CA TYR A 121 1.42 -14.13 6.73
C TYR A 121 0.77 -13.06 7.61
N ASN A 122 1.24 -11.81 7.57
CA ASN A 122 0.68 -10.73 8.38
C ASN A 122 -0.62 -10.19 7.77
N ARG A 123 -1.73 -10.89 8.05
CA ARG A 123 -3.07 -10.54 7.56
C ARG A 123 -3.54 -9.14 7.96
N HIS A 124 -3.18 -8.68 9.16
CA HIS A 124 -3.52 -7.33 9.60
C HIS A 124 -2.89 -6.27 8.70
N GLN A 125 -1.60 -6.43 8.38
CA GLN A 125 -0.92 -5.49 7.49
C GLN A 125 -1.50 -5.53 6.07
N ILE A 126 -1.75 -6.73 5.53
CA ILE A 126 -2.33 -6.87 4.18
C ILE A 126 -3.69 -6.16 4.08
N ARG A 127 -4.55 -6.26 5.10
CA ARG A 127 -5.84 -5.56 5.13
C ARG A 127 -5.69 -4.03 5.13
N VAL A 128 -4.70 -3.51 5.87
CA VAL A 128 -4.42 -2.07 5.88
C VAL A 128 -3.91 -1.62 4.51
N ASP A 129 -2.99 -2.39 3.91
CA ASP A 129 -2.45 -2.12 2.58
C ASP A 129 -3.56 -2.09 1.52
N GLN A 130 -4.49 -3.05 1.57
CA GLN A 130 -5.66 -3.10 0.70
C GLN A 130 -6.61 -1.93 0.91
N GLY A 131 -6.92 -1.57 2.16
CA GLY A 131 -7.77 -0.41 2.45
C GLY A 131 -7.20 0.88 1.85
N PHE A 132 -5.88 1.04 1.94
CA PHE A 132 -5.17 2.15 1.32
C PHE A 132 -5.23 2.07 -0.21
N GLU A 133 -5.00 0.91 -0.81
CA GLU A 133 -5.01 0.72 -2.26
C GLU A 133 -6.38 0.92 -2.90
N PHE A 134 -7.41 0.25 -2.36
CA PHE A 134 -8.79 0.42 -2.81
C PHE A 134 -9.25 1.86 -2.63
N GLY A 135 -8.86 2.52 -1.53
CA GLY A 135 -9.10 3.94 -1.35
C GLY A 135 -8.45 4.79 -2.45
N ASN A 136 -7.19 4.53 -2.81
CA ASN A 136 -6.49 5.24 -3.88
C ASN A 136 -7.18 5.02 -5.24
N ILE A 137 -7.52 3.78 -5.58
CA ILE A 137 -8.21 3.44 -6.85
C ILE A 137 -9.57 4.15 -6.91
N LEU A 138 -10.35 4.07 -5.82
CA LEU A 138 -11.65 4.71 -5.75
C LEU A 138 -11.54 6.23 -5.88
N GLY A 139 -10.59 6.85 -5.18
CA GLY A 139 -10.35 8.29 -5.27
C GLY A 139 -9.87 8.72 -6.66
N LEU A 140 -9.05 7.91 -7.32
CA LEU A 140 -8.60 8.16 -8.69
C LEU A 140 -9.79 8.15 -9.66
N VAL A 141 -10.61 7.09 -9.64
CA VAL A 141 -11.78 6.95 -10.52
C VAL A 141 -12.79 8.07 -10.24
N ALA A 142 -13.15 8.28 -8.98
CA ALA A 142 -14.11 9.32 -8.60
C ALA A 142 -13.59 10.72 -8.97
N GLY A 143 -12.32 11.01 -8.69
CA GLY A 143 -11.71 12.29 -9.02
C GLY A 143 -11.61 12.53 -10.52
N PHE A 144 -11.33 11.49 -11.32
CA PHE A 144 -11.34 11.59 -12.78
C PHE A 144 -12.74 11.90 -13.33
N LEU A 145 -13.77 11.22 -12.82
CA LEU A 145 -15.17 11.45 -13.21
C LEU A 145 -15.65 12.86 -12.82
N VAL A 146 -15.42 13.29 -11.57
CA VAL A 146 -15.89 14.58 -11.06
C VAL A 146 -15.17 15.75 -11.72
N SER A 147 -13.86 15.61 -11.97
CA SER A 147 -13.05 16.66 -12.59
C SER A 147 -13.11 16.68 -14.11
N ARG A 148 -13.97 15.86 -14.73
CA ARG A 148 -14.12 15.74 -16.18
C ARG A 148 -12.80 15.42 -16.89
N GLY A 149 -12.03 14.50 -16.30
CA GLY A 149 -10.80 13.97 -16.89
C GLY A 149 -9.50 14.66 -16.46
N SER A 150 -9.52 15.53 -15.44
CA SER A 150 -8.29 16.14 -14.94
C SER A 150 -7.47 15.13 -14.13
N LEU A 151 -6.33 14.71 -14.67
CA LEU A 151 -5.45 13.75 -13.99
C LEU A 151 -4.91 14.29 -12.66
N GLY A 152 -4.50 15.56 -12.61
CA GLY A 152 -4.00 16.16 -11.36
C GLY A 152 -5.06 16.26 -10.26
N ALA A 153 -6.32 16.45 -10.66
CA ALA A 153 -7.45 16.38 -9.74
C ALA A 153 -7.69 14.96 -9.22
N ALA A 154 -7.69 13.98 -10.14
CA ALA A 154 -7.87 12.57 -9.83
C ALA A 154 -6.81 12.05 -8.86
N LEU A 155 -5.54 12.40 -9.08
CA LEU A 155 -4.43 11.97 -8.21
C LEU A 155 -4.52 12.57 -6.81
N ALA A 156 -4.94 13.83 -6.69
CA ALA A 156 -5.14 14.45 -5.39
C ALA A 156 -6.28 13.80 -4.60
N ASP A 157 -7.38 13.48 -5.29
CA ASP A 157 -8.51 12.79 -4.67
C ASP A 157 -8.14 11.33 -4.31
N ALA A 158 -7.32 10.66 -5.13
CA ALA A 158 -6.72 9.36 -4.80
C ALA A 158 -5.95 9.40 -3.49
N GLY A 159 -5.04 10.38 -3.31
CA GLY A 159 -4.26 10.51 -2.07
C GLY A 159 -5.16 10.65 -0.83
N LEU A 160 -6.18 11.51 -0.88
CA LEU A 160 -7.10 11.71 0.23
C LEU A 160 -7.93 10.45 0.54
N VAL A 161 -8.55 9.85 -0.48
CA VAL A 161 -9.42 8.69 -0.30
C VAL A 161 -8.61 7.45 0.09
N GLY A 162 -7.38 7.31 -0.41
CA GLY A 162 -6.43 6.29 0.02
C GLY A 162 -6.15 6.35 1.52
N ALA A 163 -5.78 7.52 2.04
CA ALA A 163 -5.56 7.71 3.47
C ALA A 163 -6.83 7.39 4.30
N LEU A 164 -8.02 7.78 3.83
CA LEU A 164 -9.28 7.45 4.50
C LEU A 164 -9.61 5.95 4.46
N GLY A 165 -9.33 5.28 3.33
CA GLY A 165 -9.50 3.83 3.20
C GLY A 165 -8.60 3.06 4.16
N MET A 166 -7.37 3.53 4.38
CA MET A 166 -6.47 3.01 5.40
C MET A 166 -7.05 3.15 6.81
N PHE A 167 -7.55 4.33 7.18
CA PHE A 167 -8.22 4.52 8.48
C PHE A 167 -9.44 3.62 8.65
N GLY A 168 -10.24 3.46 7.59
CA GLY A 168 -11.37 2.53 7.58
C GLY A 168 -10.95 1.08 7.84
N ALA A 169 -9.89 0.61 7.19
CA ALA A 169 -9.34 -0.73 7.41
C ALA A 169 -8.78 -0.91 8.83
N MET A 170 -8.06 0.09 9.37
CA MET A 170 -7.57 0.05 10.75
C MET A 170 -8.71 0.03 11.77
N SER A 171 -9.75 0.85 11.56
CA SER A 171 -10.95 0.82 12.40
C SER A 171 -11.64 -0.54 12.32
N TYR A 172 -11.81 -1.10 11.13
CA TYR A 172 -12.37 -2.44 10.96
C TYR A 172 -11.56 -3.49 11.73
N ILE A 173 -10.23 -3.48 11.63
CA ILE A 173 -9.36 -4.39 12.38
C ILE A 173 -9.51 -4.21 13.90
N ALA A 174 -9.59 -2.98 14.39
CA ALA A 174 -9.72 -2.69 15.81
C ALA A 174 -11.08 -3.14 16.39
N TYR A 175 -12.13 -3.09 15.59
CA TYR A 175 -13.50 -3.45 16.00
C TYR A 175 -13.91 -4.87 15.64
N ALA A 176 -13.30 -5.48 14.63
CA ALA A 176 -13.48 -6.88 14.32
C ALA A 176 -12.93 -7.69 15.51
N LYS A 177 -13.73 -8.65 16.00
CA LYS A 177 -13.23 -9.62 16.97
C LYS A 177 -11.97 -10.26 16.37
N PRO A 178 -10.92 -10.51 17.18
CA PRO A 178 -9.74 -11.18 16.68
C PRO A 178 -10.19 -12.43 15.95
N ASP A 179 -9.82 -12.54 14.68
CA ASP A 179 -10.15 -13.73 13.90
C ASP A 179 -9.68 -14.92 14.74
N LYS A 180 -10.62 -15.78 15.12
CA LYS A 180 -10.29 -17.08 15.69
C LYS A 180 -9.69 -17.90 14.55
N LEU A 181 -8.46 -17.57 14.17
CA LEU A 181 -7.67 -18.38 13.26
C LEU A 181 -7.33 -19.66 14.04
N THR A 182 -8.17 -20.67 13.86
CA THR A 182 -7.80 -22.06 14.08
C THR A 182 -6.73 -22.38 13.04
N TRP A 183 -5.49 -22.44 13.49
CA TRP A 183 -4.37 -23.07 12.80
C TRP A 183 -4.55 -24.58 12.82
#